data_AF-A0A523AS10-F1
#
_entry.id   AF-A0A523AS10-F1
#
_cell.length_a   1.000
_cell.length_b   1.000
_cell.length_c   1.000
_cell.angle_alpha   90.00
_cell.angle_beta   90.00
_cell.angle_gamma   90.00
#
_symmetry.space_group_name_H-M   'P 1'
#
loop_
_entity.id
_entity.type
_entity.pdbx_description
1 polymer ?
#
loop_
_entity_poly.entity_id
_entity_poly.type
_entity_poly.pdbx_seq_one_letter_code
_entity_poly.pdbx_strand_id
1 'polypeptide(L)' 'MVVKLGGSVITDKEKEFSIRRSVIRRLAGELKGKERIILVHGGGSFGHPLAKRYDLTGGLKSPGQLRGFVEVRRAMERLN' A
#
# COMPACT_ATOMS: atom_id res chain seq x y z
N MET A 1 -15.36 -14.01 4.12
CA MET A 1 -14.17 -13.84 4.98
C MET A 1 -13.46 -12.55 4.57
N VAL A 2 -12.90 -11.80 5.52
CA VAL A 2 -12.07 -10.61 5.22
C VAL A 2 -10.63 -10.90 5.64
N VAL A 3 -9.67 -10.71 4.75
CA VAL A 3 -8.24 -10.87 5.02
C VAL A 3 -7.55 -9.54 4.78
N LYS A 4 -6.76 -9.07 5.76
CA LYS A 4 -5.95 -7.86 5.62
C LYS A 4 -4.46 -8.19 5.62
N LEU A 5 -3.79 -7.87 4.52
CA LEU A 5 -2.34 -7.93 4.41
C LEU A 5 -1.74 -6.58 4.82
N GLY A 6 -1.02 -6.55 5.93
CA GLY A 6 -0.30 -5.36 6.35
C GLY A 6 0.73 -4.92 5.30
N GLY A 7 0.89 -3.62 5.08
CA GLY A 7 1.87 -3.10 4.11
C GLY A 7 3.30 -3.58 4.42
N SER A 8 3.67 -3.69 5.71
CA SER A 8 4.96 -4.24 6.15
C SER A 8 5.21 -5.69 5.72
N VAL A 9 4.15 -6.47 5.50
CA VAL A 9 4.24 -7.88 5.09
C VAL A 9 4.52 -8.00 3.60
N ILE A 10 3.92 -7.12 2.79
CA ILE A 10 3.99 -7.19 1.32
C ILE A 10 5.01 -6.22 0.71
N THR A 11 5.50 -5.25 1.47
CA THR A 11 6.52 -4.27 1.05
C THR A 11 7.73 -4.26 1.96
N ASP A 12 8.83 -3.71 1.47
CA ASP A 12 9.99 -3.36 2.29
C ASP A 12 9.90 -1.90 2.75
N LYS A 13 9.91 -1.63 4.07
CA LYS A 13 9.77 -0.28 4.62
C LYS A 13 11.03 0.57 4.42
N GLU A 14 12.20 -0.08 4.32
CA GLU A 14 13.48 0.61 4.16
C GLU A 14 13.73 1.05 2.71
N LYS A 15 12.93 0.53 1.77
CA LYS A 15 13.07 0.81 0.34
C LYS A 15 11.74 1.26 -0.26
N GLU A 16 11.64 2.54 -0.61
CA GLU A 16 10.48 3.10 -1.31
C GLU A 16 10.15 2.23 -2.53
N PHE A 17 8.85 1.96 -2.72
CA PHE A 17 8.33 1.24 -3.87
C PHE A 17 8.83 -0.21 -4.05
N SER A 18 9.24 -0.85 -2.96
CA SER A 18 9.77 -2.22 -2.98
C SER A 18 8.76 -3.24 -2.47
N ILE A 19 8.57 -4.34 -3.21
CA ILE A 19 7.66 -5.43 -2.84
C ILE A 19 8.41 -6.69 -2.40
N ARG A 20 7.84 -7.43 -1.44
CA ARG A 20 8.31 -8.74 -1.00
C ARG A 20 7.70 -9.84 -1.87
N ARG A 21 8.17 -9.98 -3.11
CA ARG A 21 7.60 -10.89 -4.13
C ARG A 21 7.41 -12.33 -3.63
N SER A 22 8.37 -12.88 -2.90
CA SER A 22 8.29 -14.24 -2.33
C SER A 22 7.14 -14.38 -1.33
N VAL A 23 6.96 -13.39 -0.46
CA VAL A 23 5.88 -13.35 0.53
C VAL A 23 4.53 -13.24 -0.15
N ILE A 24 4.38 -12.34 -1.13
CA ILE A 24 3.14 -12.18 -1.89
C ILE A 24 2.74 -13.50 -2.58
N ARG A 25 3.68 -14.18 -3.24
CA ARG A 25 3.41 -15.47 -3.89
C ARG A 25 2.98 -16.55 -2.91
N ARG A 26 3.65 -16.65 -1.75
CA ARG A 26 3.28 -17.61 -0.70
C ARG A 26 1.86 -17.35 -0.20
N LEU A 27 1.53 -16.10 0.15
CA LEU A 27 0.21 -15.71 0.63
C LEU A 27 -0.88 -15.96 -0.42
N ALA A 28 -0.60 -15.69 -1.69
CA ALA A 28 -1.54 -16.02 -2.78
C ALA A 28 -1.81 -17.53 -2.87
N GLY A 29 -0.78 -18.36 -2.65
CA GLY A 29 -0.93 -19.82 -2.55
C GLY A 29 -1.80 -20.26 -1.37
N GLU A 30 -1.61 -19.65 -0.20
CA GLU A 30 -2.39 -19.95 1.02
C GLU A 30 -3.87 -19.56 0.91
N LEU A 31 -4.17 -18.52 0.12
CA LEU A 31 -5.53 -18.07 -0.16
C LEU A 31 -6.20 -18.82 -1.32
N LYS A 32 -5.46 -19.65 -2.06
CA LYS A 32 -5.99 -20.40 -3.20
C LYS A 32 -7.11 -21.35 -2.76
N GLY A 33 -8.21 -21.39 -3.52
CA GLY A 33 -9.36 -22.28 -3.27
C GLY A 33 -10.27 -21.83 -2.13
N LYS A 34 -9.98 -20.70 -1.48
CA LYS A 34 -10.89 -20.08 -0.52
C LYS A 34 -11.94 -19.27 -1.29
N GLU A 35 -13.21 -19.56 -1.06
CA GLU A 35 -14.32 -18.82 -1.68
C GLU A 35 -14.73 -17.60 -0.84
N ARG A 36 -15.31 -16.59 -1.49
CA ARG A 36 -15.90 -15.39 -0.86
C ARG A 36 -14.95 -14.66 0.10
N ILE A 37 -13.75 -14.30 -0.41
CA ILE A 37 -12.80 -13.46 0.31
C ILE A 37 -12.91 -12.00 -0.14
N ILE A 38 -12.90 -11.09 0.83
CA ILE A 38 -12.53 -9.69 0.61
C ILE A 38 -11.08 -9.53 1.06
N LEU A 39 -10.18 -9.21 0.13
CA LEU A 39 -8.77 -8.98 0.41
C LEU A 39 -8.51 -7.48 0.51
N VAL A 40 -7.92 -7.04 1.61
CA VAL A 40 -7.47 -5.66 1.83
C VAL A 40 -5.96 -5.68 1.99
N HIS A 41 -5.26 -4.68 1.46
CA HIS A 41 -3.83 -4.52 1.74
C HIS A 41 -3.50 -3.10 2.21
N GLY A 42 -2.43 -2.97 3.00
CA GLY A 42 -1.87 -1.67 3.35
C GLY A 42 -0.99 -1.09 2.24
N GLY A 43 -0.71 0.22 2.31
CA GLY A 43 0.11 0.91 1.32
C GLY A 43 1.63 0.75 1.46
N GLY A 44 2.10 0.25 2.61
CA GLY A 44 3.52 -0.05 2.80
C GLY A 44 4.45 1.11 2.42
N SER A 45 5.54 0.79 1.73
CA SER A 45 6.51 1.76 1.19
C SER A 45 6.08 2.48 -0.09
N PHE A 46 4.85 2.26 -0.56
CA PHE A 46 4.25 3.01 -1.66
C PHE A 46 3.40 4.17 -1.15
N GLY A 47 2.73 4.00 -0.01
CA GLY A 47 1.87 5.04 0.58
C GLY A 47 2.58 5.91 1.61
N HIS A 48 3.11 5.31 2.69
CA HIS A 48 3.57 6.06 3.86
C HIS A 48 4.67 7.09 3.57
N PRO A 49 5.72 6.78 2.79
CA PRO A 49 6.80 7.74 2.53
C PRO A 49 6.29 8.98 1.78
N LEU A 50 5.46 8.78 0.75
CA LEU A 50 4.86 9.86 -0.03
C LEU A 50 3.87 10.68 0.81
N ALA A 51 2.97 10.03 1.55
CA ALA A 51 2.01 10.72 2.40
C ALA A 51 2.70 11.59 3.47
N LYS A 52 3.82 11.11 4.02
CA LYS A 52 4.66 11.87 4.95
C LYS A 52 5.37 13.05 4.26
N ARG A 53 5.92 12.84 3.06
CA ARG A 53 6.61 13.88 2.27
C ARG A 53 5.71 15.08 1.96
N TYR A 54 4.42 14.83 1.75
CA TYR A 54 3.43 15.86 1.45
C TYR A 54 2.55 16.28 2.65
N ASP A 55 2.86 15.83 3.87
CA ASP A 55 2.08 16.11 5.10
C ASP A 55 0.56 15.88 4.94
N LEU A 56 0.16 14.79 4.27
CA LEU A 56 -1.26 14.56 3.93
C LEU A 56 -2.12 14.12 5.12
N THR A 57 -1.50 13.77 6.25
CA THR A 57 -2.21 13.25 7.43
C THR A 57 -2.99 14.33 8.16
N GLY A 58 -2.53 15.59 8.08
CA GLY A 58 -3.15 16.74 8.75
C GLY A 58 -4.23 17.45 7.94
N GLY A 59 -4.71 16.85 6.84
CA GLY A 59 -5.66 17.50 5.92
C GLY A 59 -5.00 18.49 4.95
N LEU A 60 -5.85 19.20 4.19
CA LEU A 60 -5.43 20.16 3.18
C LEU A 60 -5.08 21.52 3.83
N LYS A 61 -3.80 21.82 3.87
CA LYS A 61 -3.16 23.05 4.36
C LYS A 61 -2.57 23.91 3.24
N SER A 62 -2.21 23.32 2.09
CA SER A 62 -1.69 24.07 0.94
C SER A 62 -2.02 23.41 -0.41
N PRO A 63 -2.10 24.19 -1.51
CA PRO A 63 -2.37 23.64 -2.85
C PRO A 63 -1.35 22.60 -3.32
N GLY A 64 -0.09 22.67 -2.85
CA GLY A 64 0.95 21.69 -3.18
C GLY A 64 0.62 20.26 -2.73
N GLN A 65 -0.24 20.10 -1.72
CA GLN A 65 -0.68 18.79 -1.24
C GLN A 65 -1.64 18.09 -2.21
N LEU A 66 -2.29 18.82 -3.13
CA LEU A 66 -3.10 18.20 -4.19
C LEU A 66 -2.23 17.34 -5.11
N ARG A 67 -1.02 17.81 -5.43
CA ARG A 67 -0.03 17.00 -6.16
C ARG A 67 0.36 15.77 -5.35
N GLY A 68 0.64 15.94 -4.06
CA GLY A 68 0.95 14.84 -3.15
C GLY A 68 -0.14 13.78 -3.10
N PHE A 69 -1.41 14.19 -3.05
CA PHE A 69 -2.56 13.30 -3.08
C PHE A 69 -2.60 12.46 -4.36
N VAL A 70 -2.39 13.09 -5.53
CA VAL A 70 -2.35 12.38 -6.82
C VAL A 70 -1.17 11.40 -6.88
N GLU A 71 0.02 11.81 -6.40
CA GLU A 71 1.20 10.94 -6.38
C GLU A 71 1.02 9.73 -5.45
N VAL A 72 0.46 9.93 -4.26
CA VAL A 72 0.11 8.84 -3.33
C VAL A 72 -0.89 7.89 -3.96
N ARG A 73 -1.96 8.42 -4.58
CA ARG A 73 -2.98 7.59 -5.25
C ARG A 73 -2.35 6.74 -6.36
N ARG A 74 -1.53 7.33 -7.23
CA ARG A 74 -0.82 6.60 -8.29
C ARG A 74 0.12 5.52 -7.75
N ALA A 75 0.82 5.82 -6.65
CA ALA A 75 1.68 4.82 -6.01
C ALA A 75 0.86 3.66 -5.42
N MET A 76 -0.28 3.95 -4.80
CA MET A 76 -1.20 2.93 -4.29
C MET A 76 -1.79 2.07 -5.41
N GLU A 77 -2.19 2.68 -6.53
CA GLU A 77 -2.66 1.99 -7.74
C GLU A 77 -1.56 1.09 -8.35
N ARG A 78 -0.27 1.47 -8.24
CA ARG A 78 0.84 0.63 -8.70
C ARG A 78 1.12 -0.58 -7.80
N LEU A 79 0.73 -0.52 -6.51
CA LEU A 79 0.88 -1.65 -5.58
C LEU A 79 -0.27 -2.65 -5.70
N ASN A 80 -1.46 -2.17 -6.06
CA ASN A 80 -2.68 -2.96 -6.22
C ASN A 80 -2.65 -3.81 -7.50
#